data_AF-A0A183JME6-F1
#
_entry.id   AF-A0A183JME6-F1
#
_cell.length_a   1.000
_cell.length_b   1.000
_cell.length_c   1.000
_cell.angle_alpha   90.00
_cell.angle_beta   90.00
_cell.angle_gamma   90.00
#
_symmetry.space_group_name_H-M   'P 1'
#
loop_
_entity.id
_entity.type
_entity.pdbx_description
1 polymer ?
#
loop_
_entity_poly.entity_id
_entity_poly.type
_entity_poly.pdbx_seq_one_letter_code
_entity_poly.pdbx_strand_id
1 'polypeptide(L)'
;MGTALSFVSKLEEGRLADVEALLNPAGAAAAVKSGVASEKKDFASSIFRPYQFRLSEVDGFRYRAADVMRHITRKVVREARLKEIKLELLNSERLKGYFQDHIPDLEALRHDKPLKHVAQPHLKDVPDYLGKVPNIAVCG
;
A
#
# COMPACT_ATOMS: atom_id res chain seq x y z
N MET A 1 -11.43 5.58 -18.76
CA MET A 1 -11.99 4.45 -17.99
C MET A 1 -10.93 3.99 -17.01
N GLY A 2 -11.15 4.11 -15.69
CA GLY A 2 -10.17 3.66 -14.69
C GLY A 2 -10.23 2.14 -14.48
N THR A 3 -9.09 1.50 -14.20
CA THR A 3 -9.04 0.10 -13.74
C THR A 3 -9.14 0.07 -12.23
N ALA A 4 -10.13 -0.62 -11.69
CA ALA A 4 -10.23 -0.86 -10.24
C ALA A 4 -9.40 -2.10 -9.87
N LEU A 5 -8.50 -1.95 -8.90
CA LEU A 5 -7.70 -3.05 -8.36
C LEU A 5 -8.17 -3.37 -6.94
N SER A 6 -8.36 -4.65 -6.66
CA SER A 6 -8.61 -5.17 -5.32
C SER A 6 -7.40 -5.99 -4.87
N PHE A 7 -6.97 -5.79 -3.62
CA PHE A 7 -5.93 -6.59 -3.00
C PHE A 7 -6.59 -7.60 -2.07
N VAL A 8 -6.22 -8.88 -2.20
CA VAL A 8 -6.73 -9.95 -1.34
C VAL A 8 -5.55 -10.59 -0.63
N SER A 9 -5.64 -10.64 0.70
CA SER A 9 -4.66 -11.34 1.52
C SER A 9 -4.82 -12.85 1.35
N LYS A 10 -3.74 -13.62 1.53
CA LYS A 10 -3.77 -15.09 1.49
C LYS A 10 -4.81 -15.69 2.45
N LEU A 11 -5.07 -15.02 3.56
CA LEU A 11 -6.06 -15.45 4.56
C LEU A 11 -7.51 -15.29 4.09
N GLU A 12 -7.74 -14.45 3.08
CA GLU A 12 -9.08 -14.05 2.62
C GLU A 12 -9.43 -14.62 1.25
N GLU A 13 -8.54 -15.42 0.65
CA GLU A 13 -8.74 -16.05 -0.67
C GLU A 13 -10.01 -16.90 -0.72
N GLY A 14 -10.40 -17.54 0.40
CA GLY A 14 -11.64 -18.31 0.48
C GLY A 14 -12.90 -17.45 0.32
N ARG A 15 -12.87 -16.20 0.79
CA ARG A 15 -14.02 -15.27 0.71
C ARG A 15 -14.24 -14.71 -0.69
N LEU A 16 -13.24 -14.77 -1.57
CA LEU A 16 -13.39 -14.31 -2.95
C LEU A 16 -14.45 -15.09 -3.70
N ALA A 17 -14.55 -16.40 -3.47
CA ALA A 17 -15.54 -17.25 -4.13
C ALA A 17 -16.97 -16.86 -3.73
N ASP A 18 -17.19 -16.57 -2.43
CA ASP A 18 -18.49 -16.12 -1.93
C ASP A 18 -18.89 -14.77 -2.53
N VAL A 19 -17.94 -13.83 -2.59
CA VAL A 19 -18.17 -12.50 -3.20
C VAL A 19 -18.45 -12.63 -4.70
N GLU A 20 -17.72 -13.47 -5.41
CA GLU A 20 -17.93 -13.73 -6.83
C GLU A 20 -19.32 -14.33 -7.11
N ALA A 21 -19.77 -15.25 -6.26
CA ALA A 21 -21.10 -15.84 -6.36
C ALA A 21 -22.23 -14.82 -6.14
N LEU A 22 -22.06 -13.88 -5.22
CA LEU A 22 -23.02 -12.79 -4.99
C LEU A 22 -23.07 -11.78 -6.14
N LEU A 23 -21.93 -11.50 -6.77
CA LEU A 23 -21.83 -10.53 -7.87
C LEU A 23 -22.23 -11.13 -9.23
N ASN A 24 -22.13 -12.46 -9.42
CA ASN A 24 -22.54 -13.15 -10.64
C ASN A 24 -23.58 -14.28 -10.41
N PRO A 25 -24.82 -13.97 -9.97
CA PRO A 25 -25.82 -15.01 -9.74
C PRO A 25 -26.23 -15.76 -11.02
N ALA A 26 -26.14 -15.12 -12.20
CA ALA A 26 -26.47 -15.72 -13.49
C ALA A 26 -25.34 -16.62 -14.05
N GLY A 27 -24.08 -16.27 -13.80
CA GLY A 27 -22.92 -17.07 -14.21
C GLY A 27 -22.79 -18.40 -13.46
N ALA A 28 -23.20 -18.43 -12.18
CA ALA A 28 -23.26 -19.66 -11.40
C ALA A 28 -24.25 -20.69 -11.97
N ALA A 29 -25.41 -20.25 -12.48
CA ALA A 29 -26.39 -21.13 -13.12
C ALA A 29 -25.93 -21.65 -14.51
N ALA A 30 -25.08 -20.90 -15.22
CA ALA A 30 -24.50 -21.31 -16.50
C ALA A 30 -23.36 -22.33 -16.34
N ALA A 31 -22.52 -22.19 -15.31
CA ALA A 31 -21.38 -23.10 -15.06
C ALA A 31 -21.82 -24.54 -14.71
N VAL A 32 -23.00 -24.73 -14.10
CA VAL A 32 -23.56 -26.05 -13.78
C VAL A 32 -23.92 -26.85 -15.05
N LYS A 33 -24.10 -26.21 -16.21
CA LYS A 33 -24.37 -26.90 -17.48
C LYS A 33 -23.12 -27.38 -18.21
N SER A 34 -21.94 -26.83 -17.91
CA SER A 34 -20.67 -27.23 -18.51
C SER A 34 -19.92 -28.20 -17.61
N GLY A 35 -20.42 -29.44 -17.52
CA GLY A 35 -19.74 -30.54 -16.84
C GLY A 35 -18.53 -31.05 -17.62
N VAL A 36 -17.44 -30.28 -17.68
CA VAL A 36 -16.14 -30.74 -18.18
C VAL A 36 -15.07 -30.37 -17.15
N ALA A 37 -14.57 -31.40 -16.47
CA ALA A 37 -13.40 -31.33 -15.62
C ALA A 37 -12.17 -31.02 -16.48
N SER A 38 -11.78 -29.75 -16.52
CA SER A 38 -10.49 -29.33 -17.04
C SER A 38 -9.80 -28.49 -15.97
N GLU A 39 -8.59 -28.89 -15.59
CA GLU A 39 -7.78 -28.29 -14.51
C GLU A 39 -7.22 -26.90 -14.87
N LYS A 40 -7.81 -26.23 -15.87
CA LYS A 40 -7.56 -24.85 -16.22
C LYS A 40 -8.81 -24.06 -15.90
N LYS A 41 -8.80 -23.38 -14.74
CA LYS A 41 -9.86 -22.46 -14.33
C LYS A 41 -9.95 -21.36 -15.39
N ASP A 42 -10.95 -21.40 -16.25
CA ASP A 42 -11.11 -20.44 -17.34
C ASP A 42 -11.39 -19.04 -16.77
N PHE A 43 -10.33 -18.24 -16.60
CA PHE A 43 -10.41 -16.84 -16.14
C PHE A 43 -11.26 -15.93 -17.07
N ALA A 44 -11.68 -16.44 -18.23
CA ALA A 44 -12.56 -15.74 -19.15
C ALA A 44 -13.99 -15.59 -18.60
N SER A 45 -14.45 -16.49 -17.72
CA SER A 45 -15.81 -16.48 -17.15
C SER A 45 -15.89 -15.89 -15.73
N SER A 46 -14.75 -15.67 -15.09
CA SER A 46 -14.66 -15.07 -13.74
C SER A 46 -14.78 -13.55 -13.79
N ILE A 47 -15.53 -12.97 -12.85
CA ILE A 47 -15.62 -11.51 -12.69
C ILE A 47 -14.26 -10.94 -12.25
N PHE A 48 -13.55 -11.66 -11.40
CA PHE A 48 -12.25 -11.26 -10.89
C PHE A 48 -11.14 -11.82 -11.76
N ARG A 49 -10.57 -10.96 -12.60
CA ARG A 49 -9.43 -11.33 -13.42
C ARG A 49 -8.12 -11.09 -12.65
N PRO A 50 -7.18 -12.05 -12.66
CA PRO A 50 -5.88 -11.82 -12.08
C PRO A 50 -5.23 -10.65 -12.79
N TYR A 51 -4.80 -9.66 -12.01
CA TYR A 51 -4.16 -8.49 -12.57
C TYR A 51 -2.76 -8.85 -13.07
N GLN A 52 -2.56 -8.74 -14.38
CA GLN A 52 -1.26 -9.00 -15.00
C GLN A 52 -0.40 -7.73 -14.93
N PHE A 53 0.29 -7.58 -13.81
CA PHE A 53 1.16 -6.44 -13.57
C PHE A 53 2.38 -6.46 -14.50
N ARG A 54 2.52 -5.44 -15.34
CA ARG A 54 3.66 -5.26 -16.23
C ARG A 54 4.77 -4.51 -15.49
N LEU A 55 5.82 -5.22 -15.09
CA LEU A 55 6.96 -4.62 -14.38
C LEU A 55 7.62 -3.47 -15.18
N SER A 56 7.57 -3.52 -16.51
CA SER A 56 8.07 -2.46 -17.39
C SER A 56 7.41 -1.09 -17.16
N GLU A 57 6.18 -1.06 -16.67
CA GLU A 57 5.45 0.19 -16.38
C GLU A 57 6.01 0.88 -15.12
N VAL A 58 6.63 0.12 -14.22
CA VAL A 58 7.16 0.63 -12.95
C VAL A 58 8.68 0.83 -12.98
N ASP A 59 9.33 0.38 -14.05
CA ASP A 59 10.77 0.53 -14.25
C ASP A 59 11.24 1.98 -14.21
N GLY A 60 10.42 2.92 -14.68
CA GLY A 60 10.71 4.35 -14.57
C GLY A 60 10.89 4.84 -13.12
N PHE A 61 10.16 4.26 -12.17
CA PHE A 61 10.23 4.66 -10.76
C PHE A 61 11.44 4.06 -10.03
N ARG A 62 12.15 3.10 -10.63
CA ARG A 62 13.28 2.40 -9.98
C ARG A 62 14.33 3.36 -9.46
N TYR A 63 14.75 4.33 -10.28
CA TYR A 63 15.78 5.28 -9.88
C TYR A 63 15.31 6.20 -8.75
N ARG A 64 14.04 6.60 -8.74
CA ARG A 64 13.44 7.42 -7.66
C ARG A 64 13.35 6.63 -6.35
N ALA A 65 12.89 5.40 -6.41
CA ALA A 65 12.84 4.51 -5.25
C ALA A 65 14.24 4.23 -4.70
N ALA A 66 15.21 3.94 -5.58
CA ALA A 66 16.59 3.70 -5.19
C ALA A 66 17.23 4.93 -4.53
N ASP A 67 16.95 6.13 -5.04
CA ASP A 67 17.45 7.37 -4.46
C ASP A 67 16.88 7.61 -3.05
N VAL A 68 15.56 7.46 -2.87
CA VAL A 68 14.94 7.53 -1.53
C VAL A 68 15.52 6.49 -0.58
N MET A 69 15.69 5.25 -1.04
CA MET A 69 16.26 4.17 -0.23
C MET A 69 17.68 4.49 0.26
N ARG A 70 18.50 5.17 -0.56
CA ARG A 70 19.85 5.60 -0.15
C ARG A 70 19.82 6.66 0.96
N HIS A 71 18.79 7.50 0.99
CA HIS A 71 18.61 8.49 2.05
C HIS A 71 18.14 7.86 3.38
N ILE A 72 17.52 6.68 3.33
CA ILE A 72 17.08 5.94 4.52
C ILE A 72 18.25 5.15 5.10
N THR A 73 18.92 5.73 6.09
CA THR A 73 20.01 5.08 6.82
C THR A 73 19.56 4.54 8.17
N ARG A 74 20.34 3.63 8.78
CA ARG A 74 20.08 3.13 10.15
C ARG A 74 19.94 4.25 11.18
N LYS A 75 20.67 5.36 10.98
CA LYS A 75 20.58 6.55 11.83
C LYS A 75 19.21 7.22 11.71
N VAL A 76 18.73 7.43 10.48
CA VAL A 76 17.40 7.99 10.21
C VAL A 76 16.30 7.11 10.81
N VAL A 77 16.43 5.78 10.67
CA VAL A 77 15.49 4.82 11.28
C VAL A 77 15.49 4.93 12.80
N ARG A 78 16.67 4.99 13.43
CA ARG A 78 16.79 5.13 14.89
C ARG A 78 16.18 6.44 15.38
N GLU A 79 16.48 7.55 14.72
CA GLU A 79 15.94 8.86 15.08
C GLU A 79 14.42 8.92 14.87
N ALA A 80 13.89 8.32 13.79
CA ALA A 80 12.46 8.19 13.54
C ALA A 80 11.77 7.38 14.65
N ARG A 81 12.37 6.27 15.06
CA ARG A 81 11.85 5.43 16.17
C ARG A 81 11.87 6.16 17.51
N LEU A 82 12.94 6.91 17.80
CA LEU A 82 13.00 7.72 19.02
C LEU A 82 11.90 8.79 19.03
N LYS A 83 11.63 9.43 17.89
CA LYS A 83 10.54 10.40 17.76
C LYS A 83 9.16 9.76 17.99
N GLU A 84 8.92 8.58 17.40
CA GLU A 84 7.70 7.80 17.61
C GLU A 84 7.47 7.52 19.11
N ILE A 85 8.45 6.95 19.79
CA ILE A 85 8.39 6.64 21.23
C ILE A 85 8.14 7.90 22.07
N LYS A 86 8.78 9.03 21.75
CA LYS A 86 8.56 10.30 22.47
C LYS A 86 7.13 10.80 22.32
N LEU A 87 6.55 10.71 21.13
CA LEU A 87 5.15 11.09 20.90
C LEU A 87 4.20 10.17 21.67
N GLU A 88 4.48 8.86 21.69
CA GLU A 88 3.71 7.91 22.50
C GLU A 88 3.79 8.21 24.00
N LEU A 89 4.97 8.54 24.52
CA LEU A 89 5.16 8.93 25.92
C LEU A 89 4.33 10.16 26.29
N LEU A 90 4.32 11.19 25.43
CA LEU A 90 3.56 12.43 25.65
C LEU A 90 2.05 12.22 25.56
N ASN A 91 1.60 11.29 24.70
CA ASN A 91 0.18 11.00 24.51
C ASN A 91 -0.37 9.96 25.49
N SER A 92 0.49 9.22 26.20
CA SER A 92 0.10 8.17 27.14
C SER A 92 -0.63 8.73 28.35
N GLU A 93 -1.84 8.22 28.61
CA GLU A 93 -2.64 8.62 29.78
C GLU A 93 -1.99 8.20 31.10
N ARG A 94 -1.29 7.06 31.10
CA ARG A 94 -0.66 6.49 32.30
C ARG A 94 0.50 7.35 32.81
N LEU A 95 1.18 8.07 31.91
CA LEU A 95 2.33 8.89 32.22
C LEU A 95 1.96 10.35 32.55
N LYS A 96 0.72 10.77 32.33
CA LYS A 96 0.28 12.14 32.63
C LYS A 96 0.48 12.51 34.10
N GLY A 97 0.17 11.60 35.02
CA GLY A 97 0.38 11.82 36.46
C GLY A 97 1.87 11.94 36.82
N TYR A 98 2.71 11.07 36.27
CA TYR A 98 4.16 11.12 36.47
C TYR A 98 4.77 12.48 36.04
N PHE A 99 4.35 13.01 34.90
CA PHE A 99 4.84 14.29 34.41
C PHE A 99 4.30 15.52 35.18
N GLN A 100 3.21 15.39 35.94
CA GLN A 100 2.76 16.45 36.85
C GLN A 100 3.74 16.62 38.02
N ASP A 101 4.27 15.51 38.52
CA ASP A 101 5.25 15.48 39.61
C ASP A 101 6.69 15.72 39.12
N HIS A 102 6.95 15.46 37.83
CA HIS A 102 8.27 15.59 37.19
C HIS A 102 8.23 16.51 35.96
N ILE A 103 8.06 17.81 36.20
CA ILE A 103 8.01 18.86 35.17
C ILE A 103 9.29 18.91 34.29
N PRO A 104 10.53 18.80 34.83
CA PRO A 104 11.75 18.87 34.02
C PRO A 104 11.85 17.80 32.92
N ASP A 105 11.33 16.60 33.19
CA ASP A 105 11.36 15.48 32.23
C ASP A 105 10.39 15.71 31.08
N LEU A 106 9.23 16.33 31.36
CA LEU A 106 8.28 16.76 30.35
C LEU A 106 8.86 17.87 29.47
N GLU A 107 9.61 18.81 30.04
CA GLU A 107 10.32 19.84 29.29
C GLU A 107 11.43 19.25 28.42
N ALA A 108 12.20 18.30 28.95
CA ALA A 108 13.24 17.60 28.19
C ALA A 108 12.69 16.88 26.96
N LEU A 109 11.49 16.30 27.05
CA LEU A 109 10.79 15.68 25.91
C LEU A 109 10.29 16.71 24.88
N ARG A 110 9.93 17.92 25.31
CA ARG A 110 9.42 19.01 24.44
C ARG A 110 10.52 19.74 23.68
N HIS A 111 11.71 19.84 24.24
CA HIS A 111 12.85 20.54 23.62
C HIS A 111 13.59 19.73 22.55
N ASP A 112 13.10 18.54 22.21
CA ASP A 112 13.77 17.68 21.25
C ASP A 112 13.76 18.27 19.83
N LYS A 113 14.88 18.07 19.13
CA LYS A 113 15.02 18.58 17.76
C LYS A 113 14.09 17.80 16.84
N PRO A 114 13.33 18.47 15.97
CA PRO A 114 12.50 17.76 15.00
C PRO A 114 13.39 16.91 14.11
N LEU A 115 12.98 15.66 13.89
CA LEU A 115 13.61 14.79 12.91
C LEU A 115 13.65 15.51 11.55
N LYS A 116 14.86 15.86 11.11
CA LYS A 116 15.09 16.47 9.81
C LYS A 116 14.93 15.40 8.73
N HIS A 117 13.71 15.27 8.24
CA HIS A 117 13.44 14.56 6.99
C HIS A 117 13.74 15.54 5.85
N VAL A 118 14.68 15.19 4.97
CA VAL A 118 14.88 15.95 3.73
C VAL A 118 13.73 15.56 2.81
N ALA A 119 12.59 16.23 2.98
CA ALA A 119 11.47 16.08 2.06
C ALA A 119 11.95 16.54 0.68
N GLN A 120 11.90 15.64 -0.30
CA GLN A 120 12.22 15.96 -1.69
C GLN A 120 10.93 16.46 -2.36
N PRO A 121 10.71 17.78 -2.51
CA PRO A 121 9.42 18.32 -2.99
C PRO A 121 9.09 17.84 -4.41
N HIS A 122 10.12 17.67 -5.25
CA HIS A 122 10.02 17.17 -6.62
C HIS A 122 9.59 15.69 -6.71
N LEU A 123 9.52 14.98 -5.59
CA LEU A 123 9.07 13.60 -5.55
C LEU A 123 7.54 13.48 -5.49
N LYS A 124 6.84 14.57 -5.17
CA LYS A 124 5.36 14.64 -5.16
C LYS A 124 4.78 14.59 -6.56
N ASP A 125 5.47 15.22 -7.51
CA ASP A 125 5.04 15.31 -8.89
C ASP A 125 5.65 14.17 -9.71
N VAL A 126 4.79 13.43 -10.43
CA VAL A 126 5.21 12.41 -11.39
C VAL A 126 5.35 13.09 -12.75
N PRO A 127 6.56 13.17 -13.32
CA PRO A 127 6.77 13.77 -14.63
C PRO A 127 6.12 12.97 -15.75
N ASP A 128 5.75 13.67 -16.82
CA ASP A 128 5.11 13.10 -18.02
C ASP A 128 5.92 11.97 -18.67
N TYR A 129 7.26 11.97 -18.51
CA TYR A 129 8.13 10.92 -19.04
C TYR A 129 8.12 9.62 -18.22
N LEU A 130 7.64 9.65 -16.97
CA LEU A 130 7.46 8.48 -16.11
C LEU A 130 6.03 7.94 -16.16
N GLY A 131 5.07 8.81 -16.52
CA GLY A 131 3.63 8.53 -16.49
C GLY A 131 2.96 8.39 -17.87
N LYS A 132 3.70 8.22 -18.97
CA LYS A 132 3.08 7.83 -20.24
C LYS A 132 2.62 6.38 -20.14
N VAL A 133 1.39 6.20 -19.69
CA VAL A 133 0.62 4.98 -19.87
C VAL A 133 0.70 4.64 -21.37
N PRO A 134 1.28 3.50 -21.77
CA PRO A 134 1.20 3.09 -23.16
C PRO A 134 -0.28 3.03 -23.52
N ASN A 135 -0.66 3.68 -24.62
CA ASN A 135 -1.98 3.56 -25.23
C ASN A 135 -2.40 2.08 -25.18
N ILE A 136 -3.26 1.73 -24.23
CA ILE A 136 -4.02 0.48 -24.29
C ILE A 136 -4.86 0.67 -25.54
N ALA A 137 -4.45 0.01 -26.62
CA ALA A 137 -5.16 0.02 -27.89
C ALA A 137 -6.61 -0.35 -27.60
N VAL A 138 -7.48 0.66 -27.58
CA VAL A 138 -8.91 0.46 -27.72
C VAL A 138 -9.07 0.09 -29.19
N CYS A 139 -9.11 -1.21 -29.46
CA CYS A 139 -9.53 -1.72 -30.76
C CYS A 139 -10.99 -1.30 -30.90
N GLY A 140 -11.24 -0.37 -31.83
CA GLY A 140 -12.59 0.01 -32.25
C GLY A 140 -13.28 -1.07 -33.04
#